data_AF-A0A3D4WXY0-F1
#
_entry.id   AF-A0A3D4WXY0-F1
#
_cell.length_a   1.000
_cell.length_b   1.000
_cell.length_c   1.000
_cell.angle_alpha   90.00
_cell.angle_beta   90.00
_cell.angle_gamma   90.00
#
_symmetry.space_group_name_H-M   'P 1'
#
loop_
_entity.id
_entity.type
_entity.pdbx_description
1 polymer ?
#
loop_
_entity_poly.entity_id
_entity_poly.type
_entity_poly.pdbx_seq_one_letter_code
_entity_poly.pdbx_strand_id
1 'polypeptide(L)'
;MGPIITRAEIPGLCDTLAALLHEGDAAVIICDVGAVIEPDAAVVDAVARLHLTARRLGRQIRLQHANARLRDLLALMGLDGVLPLGLSLQPQRQAEHREEVRGVEEGVDAGDQPV
;
A
#
# COMPACT_ATOMS: atom_id res chain seq x y z
N MET A 1 -3.90 22.63 -19.17
CA MET A 1 -3.36 22.80 -17.81
C MET A 1 -3.84 21.61 -17.00
N GLY A 2 -2.94 20.77 -16.48
CA GLY A 2 -3.32 19.70 -15.56
C GLY A 2 -3.76 20.26 -14.20
N PRO A 3 -4.35 19.44 -13.33
CA PRO A 3 -4.70 19.86 -11.97
C PRO A 3 -3.43 20.24 -11.20
N ILE A 4 -3.49 21.35 -10.46
CA ILE A 4 -2.45 21.76 -9.52
C ILE A 4 -2.88 21.27 -8.15
N ILE A 5 -2.05 20.45 -7.51
CA ILE A 5 -2.30 20.00 -6.14
C ILE A 5 -1.42 20.83 -5.21
N THR A 6 -2.05 21.57 -4.31
CA THR A 6 -1.36 22.31 -3.26
C THR A 6 -1.27 21.48 -2.00
N ARG A 7 -0.24 21.74 -1.17
CA ARG A 7 -0.05 21.03 0.10
C ARG A 7 -1.21 21.19 1.08
N ALA A 8 -1.97 22.28 0.97
CA ALA A 8 -3.13 22.56 1.80
C ALA A 8 -4.35 21.68 1.45
N GLU A 9 -4.44 21.18 0.22
CA GLU A 9 -5.56 20.33 -0.23
C GLU A 9 -5.38 18.86 0.19
N ILE A 10 -4.14 18.45 0.48
CA ILE A 10 -3.79 17.05 0.74
C ILE A 10 -4.55 16.45 1.94
N PRO A 11 -4.71 17.14 3.09
CA PRO A 11 -5.52 16.63 4.19
C PRO A 11 -6.97 16.35 3.76
N GLY A 12 -7.60 17.29 3.04
CA GLY A 12 -8.96 17.13 2.54
C GLY A 12 -9.13 15.98 1.56
N LEU A 13 -8.12 15.74 0.70
CA LEU A 13 -8.09 14.55 -0.18
C LEU A 13 -7.98 13.25 0.63
N CYS A 14 -7.17 13.22 1.69
CA CYS A 14 -7.06 12.06 2.56
C CYS A 14 -8.36 11.77 3.31
N ASP A 15 -9.03 12.80 3.84
CA ASP A 15 -10.28 12.66 4.57
C ASP A 15 -11.40 12.16 3.65
N THR A 16 -11.48 12.74 2.44
CA THR A 16 -12.42 12.30 1.40
C THR A 16 -12.20 10.83 1.05
N LEU A 17 -10.94 10.42 0.83
CA LEU A 17 -10.61 9.03 0.57
C LEU A 17 -11.02 8.13 1.75
N ALA A 18 -10.70 8.52 2.99
CA ALA A 18 -11.02 7.73 4.17
C ALA A 18 -12.54 7.51 4.32
N ALA A 19 -13.35 8.55 4.08
CA ALA A 19 -14.81 8.45 4.07
C ALA A 19 -15.30 7.46 3.00
N LEU A 20 -14.83 7.60 1.76
CA LEU A 20 -15.18 6.70 0.66
C LEU A 20 -14.81 5.23 0.94
N LEU A 21 -13.69 5.00 1.61
CA LEU A 21 -13.24 3.65 1.97
C LEU A 21 -13.95 3.06 3.18
N HIS A 22 -14.55 3.89 4.03
CA HIS A 22 -15.36 3.42 5.14
C HIS A 22 -16.74 2.95 4.67
N GLU A 23 -17.29 3.61 3.65
CA GLU A 23 -18.58 3.27 3.05
C GLU A 23 -18.51 2.07 2.09
N GLY A 24 -17.31 1.69 1.65
CA GLY A 24 -17.10 0.66 0.63
C GLY A 24 -16.23 -0.52 1.04
N ASP A 25 -16.49 -1.67 0.41
CA ASP A 25 -15.70 -2.91 0.58
C ASP A 25 -14.59 -3.09 -0.46
N ALA A 26 -14.27 -2.04 -1.23
CA ALA A 26 -13.24 -2.10 -2.25
C ALA A 26 -11.85 -2.35 -1.63
N ALA A 27 -11.28 -3.53 -1.88
CA ALA A 27 -9.93 -3.89 -1.43
C ALA A 27 -8.84 -3.11 -2.17
N VAL A 28 -9.10 -2.72 -3.42
CA VAL A 28 -8.14 -2.04 -4.31
C VAL A 28 -8.78 -0.80 -4.92
N ILE A 29 -8.05 0.31 -4.87
CA ILE A 29 -8.43 1.61 -5.44
C ILE A 29 -7.48 1.91 -6.59
N ILE A 30 -8.05 2.35 -7.72
CA ILE A 30 -7.27 2.82 -8.86
C ILE A 30 -7.23 4.35 -8.80
N CYS A 31 -6.02 4.90 -8.74
CA CYS A 31 -5.78 6.34 -8.80
C CYS A 31 -5.20 6.68 -10.16
N ASP A 32 -6.02 7.29 -11.02
CA ASP A 32 -5.59 7.77 -12.33
C ASP A 32 -4.83 9.09 -12.17
N VAL A 33 -3.56 9.08 -12.55
CA VAL A 33 -2.66 10.24 -12.52
C VAL A 33 -2.31 10.73 -13.95
N GLY A 34 -3.00 10.23 -14.97
CA GLY A 34 -2.79 10.61 -16.38
C GLY A 34 -3.16 12.06 -16.68
N ALA A 35 -4.00 12.69 -15.87
CA ALA A 35 -4.31 14.12 -15.96
C ALA A 35 -3.16 15.02 -15.48
N VAL A 36 -2.20 14.48 -14.71
CA VAL A 36 -1.03 15.22 -14.24
C VAL A 36 -0.05 15.36 -15.39
N ILE A 37 0.14 16.58 -15.88
CA ILE A 37 1.08 16.88 -16.97
C ILE A 37 2.47 17.17 -16.41
N GLU A 38 2.54 17.99 -15.36
CA GLU A 38 3.77 18.44 -14.72
C GLU A 38 3.76 18.01 -13.24
N PRO A 39 4.23 16.79 -12.93
CA PRO A 39 4.29 16.32 -11.55
C PRO A 39 5.38 17.06 -10.80
N ASP A 40 5.04 17.50 -9.59
CA ASP A 40 5.94 18.13 -8.64
C ASP A 40 5.96 17.36 -7.30
N ALA A 41 6.70 17.88 -6.33
CA ALA A 41 6.78 17.27 -5.01
C ALA A 41 5.44 17.27 -4.25
N ALA A 42 4.52 18.20 -4.56
CA ALA A 42 3.21 18.24 -3.92
C ALA A 42 2.30 17.12 -4.45
N VAL A 43 2.34 16.84 -5.76
CA VAL A 43 1.67 15.67 -6.34
C VAL A 43 2.21 14.37 -5.73
N VAL A 44 3.53 14.25 -5.56
CA VAL A 44 4.12 13.06 -4.95
C VAL A 44 3.71 12.93 -3.47
N ASP A 45 3.75 14.00 -2.68
CA ASP A 45 3.29 14.00 -1.28
C ASP A 45 1.82 13.62 -1.17
N ALA A 46 0.98 14.13 -2.08
CA ALA A 46 -0.44 13.79 -2.13
C ALA A 46 -0.65 12.30 -2.39
N VAL A 47 -0.01 11.76 -3.42
CA VAL A 47 -0.10 10.33 -3.76
C VAL A 47 0.44 9.44 -2.65
N ALA A 48 1.58 9.80 -2.05
CA ALA A 48 2.17 9.07 -0.93
C ALA A 48 1.22 9.01 0.28
N ARG A 49 0.58 10.14 0.61
CA ARG A 49 -0.36 10.23 1.72
C ARG A 49 -1.65 9.47 1.44
N LEU A 50 -2.20 9.53 0.23
CA LEU A 50 -3.35 8.71 -0.16
C LEU A 50 -3.03 7.21 0.01
N HIS A 51 -1.86 6.76 -0.46
CA HIS A 51 -1.45 5.37 -0.33
C HIS A 51 -1.33 4.95 1.14
N LEU A 52 -0.75 5.81 1.99
CA LEU A 52 -0.65 5.56 3.43
C LEU A 52 -2.03 5.50 4.10
N THR A 53 -2.95 6.40 3.75
CA THR A 53 -4.32 6.42 4.27
C THR A 53 -5.05 5.12 3.93
N ALA A 54 -5.01 4.70 2.67
CA ALA A 54 -5.60 3.42 2.27
C ALA A 54 -4.97 2.23 3.00
N ARG A 55 -3.63 2.18 3.11
CA ARG A 55 -2.94 1.09 3.82
C ARG A 55 -3.34 0.99 5.29
N ARG A 56 -3.50 2.13 5.97
CA ARG A 56 -3.96 2.17 7.37
C ARG A 56 -5.37 1.61 7.54
N LEU A 57 -6.19 1.72 6.50
CA LEU A 57 -7.54 1.15 6.42
C LEU A 57 -7.55 -0.27 5.83
N GLY A 58 -6.38 -0.90 5.63
CA GLY A 58 -6.27 -2.25 5.07
C GLY A 58 -6.62 -2.35 3.58
N ARG A 59 -6.56 -1.23 2.83
CA ARG A 59 -6.83 -1.15 1.39
C ARG A 59 -5.53 -0.89 0.60
N GLN A 60 -5.55 -1.19 -0.70
CA GLN A 60 -4.42 -0.97 -1.60
C GLN A 60 -4.75 0.11 -2.64
N ILE A 61 -3.82 1.04 -2.92
CA ILE A 61 -3.94 1.97 -4.07
C ILE A 61 -2.96 1.56 -5.16
N ARG A 62 -3.41 1.55 -6.41
CA ARG A 62 -2.58 1.39 -7.61
C ARG A 62 -2.64 2.65 -8.47
N LEU A 63 -1.49 3.13 -8.90
CA LEU A 63 -1.41 4.28 -9.82
C LEU A 63 -1.57 3.83 -11.27
N GLN A 64 -2.50 4.45 -11.99
CA GLN A 64 -2.74 4.22 -13.41
C GLN A 64 -2.32 5.43 -14.24
N HIS A 65 -1.86 5.18 -15.47
CA HIS A 65 -1.46 6.22 -16.44
C HIS A 65 -0.39 7.20 -15.93
N ALA A 66 0.46 6.78 -14.98
CA ALA A 66 1.61 7.57 -14.53
C ALA A 66 2.53 7.87 -15.73
N ASN A 67 2.65 9.14 -16.08
CA ASN A 67 3.55 9.62 -17.13
C ASN A 67 5.02 9.38 -16.73
N ALA A 68 5.93 9.39 -17.71
CA ALA A 68 7.35 9.09 -17.47
C ALA A 68 7.97 9.99 -16.40
N ARG A 69 7.66 11.30 -16.44
CA ARG A 69 8.18 12.29 -15.49
C ARG A 69 7.79 12.03 -14.05
N LEU A 70 6.57 11.54 -13.81
CA LEU A 70 6.13 11.14 -12.47
C LEU A 70 6.90 9.90 -12.01
N ARG A 71 7.17 8.94 -12.90
CA ARG A 71 7.98 7.76 -12.55
C ARG A 71 9.42 8.16 -12.22
N ASP A 72 10.01 9.05 -13.01
CA ASP A 72 11.36 9.57 -12.77
C ASP A 72 11.44 10.32 -11.44
N LEU A 73 10.44 11.14 -11.13
CA LEU A 73 10.37 11.86 -9.87
C LEU A 73 10.20 10.91 -8.67
N LEU A 74 9.38 9.87 -8.81
CA LEU A 74 9.22 8.83 -7.79
C LEU A 74 10.53 8.05 -7.57
N ALA A 75 11.22 7.68 -8.63
CA ALA A 75 12.52 7.00 -8.56
C ALA A 75 13.59 7.91 -7.93
N LEU A 76 13.62 9.19 -8.32
CA LEU A 76 14.51 10.20 -7.72
C LEU A 76 14.29 10.35 -6.21
N MET A 77 13.03 10.23 -5.75
CA MET A 77 12.67 10.26 -4.33
C MET A 77 12.77 8.90 -3.63
N GLY A 78 13.12 7.81 -4.33
CA GLY A 78 13.16 6.45 -3.79
C GLY A 78 11.80 5.86 -3.41
N LEU A 79 10.72 6.33 -4.06
CA LEU A 79 9.33 5.95 -3.77
C LEU A 79 8.73 4.98 -4.79
N ASP A 80 9.47 4.61 -5.83
CA ASP A 80 9.07 3.69 -6.90
C ASP A 80 8.77 2.26 -6.39
N GLY A 81 9.40 1.82 -5.30
CA GLY A 81 9.11 0.54 -4.63
C GLY A 81 8.00 0.62 -3.56
N VAL A 82 7.60 1.82 -3.16
CA VAL A 82 6.59 2.05 -2.10
C VAL A 82 5.21 2.26 -2.70
N LEU A 83 5.16 3.04 -3.77
CA LEU A 83 3.96 3.33 -4.54
C LEU A 83 3.90 2.35 -5.71
N PRO A 84 3.02 1.33 -5.67
CA PRO A 84 2.90 0.41 -6.78
C PRO A 84 2.34 1.16 -8.00
N LEU A 85 3.23 1.49 -8.93
CA LEU A 85 2.83 1.86 -10.27
C LEU A 85 2.17 0.63 -10.90
N GLY A 86 1.12 0.82 -11.71
CA GLY A 86 0.34 -0.24 -12.33
C GLY A 86 1.10 -1.19 -13.27
N LEU A 87 2.44 -1.21 -13.26
CA LEU A 87 3.23 -2.26 -13.88
C LEU A 87 2.96 -3.57 -13.11
N SER A 88 2.42 -4.56 -13.82
CA SER A 88 1.91 -5.84 -13.31
C SER A 88 2.98 -6.78 -12.71
N LEU A 89 3.95 -6.28 -11.96
CA LEU A 89 4.90 -7.09 -11.20
C LEU A 89 4.58 -6.94 -9.72
N GLN A 90 3.55 -7.66 -9.26
CA GLN A 90 3.51 -7.99 -7.84
C GLN A 90 4.55 -9.10 -7.61
N PRO A 91 5.62 -8.89 -6.84
CA PRO A 91 6.07 -9.98 -6.01
C PRO A 91 4.96 -10.14 -4.97
N GLN A 92 4.15 -11.18 -5.10
CA GLN A 92 3.40 -11.70 -3.96
C GLN A 92 4.45 -11.95 -2.86
N ARG A 93 4.59 -11.01 -1.91
CA ARG A 93 5.09 -11.39 -0.59
C ARG A 93 3.99 -12.27 -0.02
N GLN A 94 4.11 -13.56 -0.32
CA GLN A 94 3.40 -14.61 0.40
C GLN A 94 3.53 -14.27 1.87
N ALA A 95 2.40 -14.22 2.57
CA ALA A 95 2.42 -14.28 4.00
C ALA A 95 3.30 -15.48 4.35
N GLU A 96 4.42 -15.24 5.04
CA GLU A 96 5.03 -16.30 5.82
C GLU A 96 3.93 -16.72 6.78
N HIS A 97 3.29 -17.83 6.43
CA HIS A 97 2.47 -18.59 7.34
C HIS A 97 3.48 -19.01 8.41
N ARG A 98 3.64 -18.16 9.42
CA ARG A 98 4.31 -18.52 10.65
C ARG A 98 3.52 -19.71 11.13
N GLU A 99 4.11 -20.88 10.92
CA GLU A 99 3.64 -22.14 11.40
C GLU A 99 3.53 -21.97 12.91
N GLU A 100 2.32 -21.73 13.37
CA GLU A 100 2.00 -21.75 14.78
C GLU A 100 1.99 -23.24 15.14
N VAL A 101 3.21 -23.78 15.34
CA VAL A 101 3.40 -25.11 15.89
C VAL A 101 2.86 -25.02 17.31
N ARG A 102 1.56 -25.32 17.42
CA ARG A 102 0.83 -25.45 18.67
C ARG A 102 1.68 -26.30 19.61
N GLY A 103 2.06 -25.70 20.74
CA GLY A 103 2.60 -26.44 21.85
C GLY A 103 1.63 -27.56 22.21
N VAL A 104 2.09 -28.80 22.05
CA VAL A 104 1.55 -29.93 22.78
C VAL A 104 2.63 -30.29 23.79
N GLU A 105 2.37 -29.91 25.03
CA GLU A 105 3.05 -30.42 26.20
C GLU A 105 2.77 -31.92 26.27
N GLU A 106 3.69 -32.75 25.78
CA GLU A 106 3.63 -34.18 26.04
C GLU A 106 4.10 -34.41 27.48
N GLY A 107 3.11 -34.51 28.36
CA GLY A 107 3.31 -34.79 29.77
C GLY A 107 3.81 -36.22 29.99
N VAL A 108 4.78 -36.27 30.90
CA VAL A 108 5.08 -37.31 31.90
C VAL A 108 5.66 -38.67 31.47
N ASP A 109 6.94 -38.80 31.84
CA ASP A 109 7.66 -40.02 32.22
C ASP A 109 6.86 -40.92 33.18
N ALA A 110 6.81 -42.21 32.86
CA ALA A 110 6.59 -43.28 33.84
C ALA A 110 7.12 -44.63 33.31
N GLY A 111 8.33 -44.99 33.74
CA GLY A 111 8.56 -46.32 34.31
C GLY A 111 9.12 -47.42 33.40
N ASP A 112 10.42 -47.63 33.55
CA ASP A 112 11.18 -48.87 33.31
C ASP A 112 10.51 -50.13 33.91
N GLN A 113 10.50 -51.24 33.17
CA GLN A 113 10.50 -52.62 33.73
C GLN A 113 11.18 -53.62 32.76
N PRO A 114 12.23 -54.37 33.21
CA PRO A 114 12.90 -55.39 32.42
C PRO A 114 12.20 -56.76 32.54
N VAL A 115 12.37 -57.61 31.52
CA VAL A 115 12.19 -59.07 31.59
C VAL A 115 13.42 -59.79 31.06
#